data_AF-A0A0J1FM09-F1
#
_entry.id   AF-A0A0J1FM09-F1
#
_cell.length_a   1.000
_cell.length_b   1.000
_cell.length_c   1.000
_cell.angle_alpha   90.00
_cell.angle_beta   90.00
_cell.angle_gamma   90.00
#
_symmetry.space_group_name_H-M   'P 1'
#
loop_
_entity.id
_entity.type
_entity.pdbx_description
1 polymer ?
#
loop_
_entity_poly.entity_id
_entity_poly.type
_entity_poly.pdbx_seq_one_letter_code
_entity_poly.pdbx_strand_id
1 'polypeptide(L)' 'MKECIACHSGQIKQVDIITKDDAFILLENSEVVDSPPQSQKIIKYVCLNCGFINLYAEDYI' A
#
# COMPACT_ATOMS: atom_id res chain seq x y z
N MET A 1 12.15 -12.40 2.10
CA MET A 1 10.87 -12.59 2.83
C MET A 1 10.36 -11.19 3.14
N LYS A 2 9.10 -10.84 2.83
CA LYS A 2 8.58 -9.54 3.28
C LYS A 2 8.40 -9.63 4.80
N GLU A 3 8.83 -8.61 5.54
CA GLU A 3 8.66 -8.51 7.00
C GLU A 3 7.86 -7.25 7.30
N CYS A 4 7.19 -7.21 8.45
CA CYS A 4 6.53 -6.00 8.91
C CYS A 4 7.57 -4.92 9.21
N ILE A 5 7.50 -3.76 8.54
CA ILE A 5 8.47 -2.67 8.78
C ILE A 5 8.39 -2.08 10.21
N ALA A 6 7.24 -2.22 10.88
CA ALA A 6 7.04 -1.65 12.22
C ALA A 6 7.54 -2.54 13.36
N CYS A 7 7.47 -3.87 13.22
CA CYS A 7 7.83 -4.81 14.30
C CYS A 7 8.75 -5.96 13.87
N HIS A 8 9.19 -5.98 12.61
CA HIS A 8 10.06 -7.00 12.01
C HIS A 8 9.53 -8.44 12.09
N SER A 9 8.25 -8.64 12.42
CA SER A 9 7.63 -9.95 12.40
C SER A 9 7.44 -10.45 10.96
N GLY A 10 7.74 -11.73 10.73
CA GLY A 10 7.44 -12.45 9.48
C GLY A 10 5.96 -12.87 9.36
N GLN A 11 5.13 -12.60 10.38
CA GLN A 11 3.70 -12.92 10.38
C GLN A 11 2.91 -11.84 9.60
N ILE A 12 3.02 -11.89 8.28
CA ILE A 12 2.33 -10.97 7.37
C ILE A 12 1.38 -11.74 6.42
N LYS A 13 0.25 -11.11 6.09
CA LYS A 13 -0.77 -11.68 5.20
C LYS A 13 -1.18 -10.65 4.15
N GLN A 14 -1.20 -11.05 2.88
CA GLN A 14 -1.76 -10.21 1.81
C GLN A 14 -3.28 -10.09 2.01
N VAL A 15 -3.80 -8.88 1.87
CA VAL A 15 -5.22 -8.57 2.07
C VAL A 15 -5.71 -7.59 1.01
N ASP A 16 -6.99 -7.68 0.70
CA ASP A 16 -7.69 -6.62 -0.04
C ASP A 16 -8.42 -5.73 0.98
N ILE A 17 -8.02 -4.46 1.04
CA ILE A 17 -8.71 -3.44 1.85
C ILE A 17 -9.64 -2.68 0.93
N ILE A 18 -10.93 -2.95 1.05
CA ILE A 18 -12.02 -2.25 0.36
C ILE A 18 -12.44 -1.10 1.28
N THR A 19 -12.14 0.13 0.88
CA THR A 19 -12.73 1.32 1.53
C THR A 19 -14.15 1.50 1.00
N LYS A 20 -15.02 2.18 1.76
CA LYS A 20 -16.46 2.31 1.43
C LYS A 20 -16.72 2.92 0.03
N ASP A 21 -15.71 3.60 -0.54
CA ASP A 21 -15.75 4.25 -1.85
C ASP A 21 -14.70 3.68 -2.84
N ASP A 22 -14.11 2.51 -2.55
CA ASP A 22 -13.14 1.74 -3.36
C ASP A 22 -11.87 2.47 -3.87
N ALA A 23 -11.68 3.74 -3.53
CA ALA A 23 -10.54 4.53 -3.97
C ALA A 23 -9.56 4.80 -2.81
N PHE A 24 -8.30 4.44 -3.01
CA PHE A 24 -7.18 5.06 -2.31
C PHE A 24 -6.75 6.25 -3.16
N ILE A 25 -6.98 7.47 -2.67
CA ILE A 25 -6.50 8.68 -3.34
C ILE A 25 -5.14 9.02 -2.74
N LEU A 26 -4.07 8.83 -3.52
CA LEU A 26 -2.75 9.33 -3.19
C LEU A 26 -2.74 10.84 -3.49
N LEU A 27 -2.75 11.67 -2.46
CA LEU A 27 -2.57 13.11 -2.60
C LEU A 27 -1.08 13.41 -2.39
N GLU A 28 -0.32 13.49 -3.49
CA GLU A 28 1.03 14.04 -3.44
C GLU A 28 0.95 15.55 -3.23
N ASN A 29 1.62 16.06 -2.18
CA ASN A 29 1.88 17.49 -2.02
C ASN A 29 3.03 17.93 -2.94
N SER A 30 2.94 17.62 -4.23
CA SER A 30 3.91 18.05 -5.24
C SER A 30 3.20 18.80 -6.36
N GLU A 31 3.88 19.84 -6.85
CA GLU A 31 3.44 20.67 -7.96
C GLU A 31 2.97 19.82 -9.15
N VAL A 32 1.86 20.26 -9.74
CA VAL A 32 1.02 19.58 -10.73
C VAL A 32 1.83 18.83 -11.79
N VAL A 33 1.77 17.50 -11.75
CA VAL A 33 2.20 16.65 -12.86
C VAL A 33 1.01 16.47 -13.79
N ASP A 34 1.14 17.01 -15.01
CA ASP A 34 0.10 17.13 -16.05
C ASP A 34 -0.26 15.79 -16.75
N SER A 35 -0.08 14.67 -16.05
CA SER A 35 -0.30 13.32 -16.58
C SER A 35 -1.36 12.62 -15.73
N PRO A 36 -2.41 12.02 -16.30
CA PRO A 36 -3.33 11.20 -15.51
C PRO A 36 -2.49 10.11 -14.84
N PRO A 37 -2.60 9.91 -13.51
CA PRO A 37 -1.81 8.90 -12.82
C PRO A 37 -2.12 7.55 -13.47
N GLN A 38 -1.08 6.90 -14.02
CA GLN A 38 -1.21 5.48 -14.33
C GLN A 38 -1.70 4.79 -13.06
N SER A 39 -2.81 4.06 -13.15
CA SER A 39 -3.36 3.32 -12.02
C SER A 39 -2.28 2.37 -11.51
N GLN A 40 -1.63 2.73 -10.41
CA GLN A 40 -0.60 1.90 -9.80
C GLN A 40 -1.32 0.77 -9.06
N LYS A 41 -0.99 -0.47 -9.40
CA LYS A 41 -1.53 -1.61 -8.66
C LYS A 41 -0.86 -1.64 -7.28
N ILE A 42 -1.64 -1.37 -6.23
CA ILE A 42 -1.17 -1.41 -4.83
C ILE A 42 -1.50 -2.75 -4.21
N ILE A 43 -0.49 -3.54 -3.86
CA ILE A 43 -0.64 -4.75 -3.04
C ILE A 43 -0.56 -4.37 -1.57
N LYS A 44 -1.51 -4.85 -0.76
CA LYS A 44 -1.63 -4.53 0.66
C LYS A 44 -1.33 -5.76 1.51
N TYR A 45 -0.58 -5.59 2.59
CA TYR A 45 -0.29 -6.64 3.56
C TYR A 45 -0.60 -6.16 4.97
N VAL A 46 -1.20 -7.00 5.80
CA VAL A 46 -1.38 -6.74 7.23
C VAL A 46 -0.42 -7.60 8.05
N CYS A 47 0.22 -7.00 9.06
CA CYS A 47 0.95 -7.75 10.06
C CYS A 47 -0.01 -8.30 11.11
N LEU A 48 0.00 -9.62 11.32
CA LEU A 48 -0.88 -10.28 12.27
C LEU A 48 -0.42 -10.09 13.74
N ASN A 49 0.81 -9.61 13.95
CA ASN A 49 1.36 -9.36 15.29
C ASN A 49 1.01 -7.97 15.83
N CYS A 50 1.15 -6.92 15.01
CA CYS A 50 0.96 -5.53 15.45
C CYS A 50 -0.14 -4.75 14.71
N GLY A 51 -0.80 -5.35 13.70
CA GLY A 51 -1.86 -4.72 12.92
C GLY A 51 -1.40 -3.71 11.88
N PHE A 52 -0.09 -3.47 11.73
CA PHE A 52 0.45 -2.52 10.75
C PHE A 52 0.17 -2.96 9.31
N ILE A 53 -0.21 -2.00 8.45
CA ILE A 53 -0.53 -2.24 7.04
C ILE A 53 0.62 -1.74 6.16
N ASN A 54 1.25 -2.65 5.41
CA ASN A 54 2.27 -2.34 4.41
C ASN A 54 1.61 -2.23 3.04
N LEU A 55 1.90 -1.16 2.31
CA LEU A 55 1.44 -0.92 0.94
C LEU A 55 2.65 -1.00 0.00
N TYR A 56 2.54 -1.78 -1.08
CA TYR A 56 3.58 -1.90 -2.11
C TYR A 56 2.99 -1.56 -3.46
N ALA A 57 3.60 -0.61 -4.17
CA ALA A 57 3.32 -0.39 -5.59
C ALA A 57 4.01 -1.50 -6.41
N GLU A 58 3.26 -2.21 -7.25
CA GLU A 58 3.79 -3.31 -8.06
C GLU A 58 4.69 -2.80 -9.21
N ASP A 59 4.45 -1.56 -9.67
CA ASP A 59 5.01 -1.00 -10.92
C ASP A 59 6.09 0.08 -10.71
N TYR A 60 6.60 0.29 -9.48
CA TYR A 60 7.66 1.27 -9.23
C TYR A 60 9.04 0.65 -9.55
N ILE A 61 9.44 0.75 -10.83
CA ILE A 61 10.80 0.42 -11.33
C ILE A 61 11.71 1.63 -11.17
#